data_AF-X1UZN2-F1
#
_entry.id   AF-X1UZN2-F1
#
_cell.length_a   1.000
_cell.length_b   1.000
_cell.length_c   1.000
_cell.angle_alpha   90.00
_cell.angle_beta   90.00
_cell.angle_gamma   90.00
#
_symmetry.space_group_name_H-M   'P 1'
#
loop_
_entity.id
_entity.type
_entity.pdbx_description
1 polymer ?
#
loop_
_entity_poly.entity_id
_entity_poly.type
_entity_poly.pdbx_seq_one_letter_code
_entity_poly.pdbx_strand_id
1 'polypeptide(L)'
;VLIIEALAARAHMRIGPTIAPADDIREALDRNYKAYSEIQEQLNHAAPPPPTTKEKISIESIVEAPVVRALDLLIKEAIKDRASDIHIEPEEDRVQVRYRIDGVLHDTMSLPLSSHAPIVSRLKIMANMNIADHRPQDGQFSIKARGREADIRVATIYTTYGEMASLRILDKSFAALTLNELGFLPSNLLQYEYMLKSPFGMILLSGPTGSGKTTTLYASVNHLDCKANKIITVEDPVEYRFKDINQI
;
A
#
# COMPACT_ATOMS: atom_id res chain seq x y z
N VAL A 1 31.49 5.97 -15.89
CA VAL A 1 32.04 5.56 -14.58
C VAL A 1 31.25 6.21 -13.44
N LEU A 2 31.16 7.54 -13.37
CA LEU A 2 30.41 8.28 -12.33
C LEU A 2 28.94 7.84 -12.11
N ILE A 3 28.17 7.58 -13.19
CA ILE A 3 26.75 7.19 -13.05
C ILE A 3 26.61 5.79 -12.43
N ILE A 4 27.49 4.85 -12.78
CA ILE A 4 27.43 3.47 -12.25
C ILE A 4 27.77 3.46 -10.77
N GLU A 5 28.79 4.24 -10.37
CA GLU A 5 29.16 4.40 -8.97
C GLU A 5 28.06 5.08 -8.15
N ALA A 6 27.42 6.11 -8.70
CA ALA A 6 26.29 6.79 -8.07
C ALA A 6 25.08 5.86 -7.90
N LEU A 7 24.74 5.07 -8.93
CA LEU A 7 23.67 4.07 -8.84
C LEU A 7 24.01 2.97 -7.85
N ALA A 8 25.25 2.47 -7.81
CA ALA A 8 25.66 1.42 -6.89
C ALA A 8 25.62 1.91 -5.43
N ALA A 9 26.03 3.16 -5.19
CA ALA A 9 25.94 3.79 -3.88
C ALA A 9 24.48 3.95 -3.41
N ARG A 10 23.57 4.33 -4.30
CA ARG A 10 22.14 4.52 -3.98
C ARG A 10 21.38 3.21 -3.84
N ALA A 11 21.70 2.21 -4.66
CA ALA A 11 21.03 0.91 -4.65
C ALA A 11 21.58 -0.04 -3.58
N HIS A 12 22.75 0.28 -2.99
CA HIS A 12 23.48 -0.62 -2.08
C HIS A 12 23.74 -2.02 -2.68
N MET A 13 23.90 -2.08 -4.00
CA MET A 13 24.10 -3.32 -4.76
C MET A 13 25.26 -3.18 -5.72
N ARG A 14 25.90 -4.31 -6.05
CA ARG A 14 26.95 -4.35 -7.09
C ARG A 14 26.29 -4.24 -8.46
N ILE A 15 26.57 -3.15 -9.18
CA ILE A 15 26.03 -2.91 -10.52
C ILE A 15 27.04 -3.36 -11.57
N GLY A 16 26.63 -4.28 -12.44
CA GLY A 16 27.37 -4.68 -13.63
C GLY A 16 26.81 -3.99 -14.88
N PRO A 17 27.58 -3.13 -15.58
CA PRO A 17 27.10 -2.54 -16.83
C PRO A 17 27.07 -3.60 -17.95
N THR A 18 25.97 -3.62 -18.70
CA THR A 18 25.80 -4.44 -19.92
C THR A 18 25.44 -3.52 -21.08
N ILE A 19 25.99 -3.79 -22.26
CA ILE A 19 25.63 -3.09 -23.49
C ILE A 19 24.33 -3.70 -24.01
N ALA A 20 23.34 -2.86 -24.32
CA ALA A 20 22.08 -3.27 -24.91
C ALA A 20 21.70 -2.30 -26.05
N PRO A 21 21.01 -2.79 -27.11
CA PRO A 21 20.35 -1.94 -28.10
C PRO A 21 19.39 -0.94 -27.43
N ALA A 22 19.21 0.23 -28.06
CA ALA A 22 18.29 1.24 -27.54
C ALA A 22 16.84 0.71 -27.42
N ASP A 23 16.43 -0.20 -28.30
CA ASP A 23 15.09 -0.77 -28.29
C ASP A 23 14.91 -1.76 -27.12
N ASP A 24 15.90 -2.60 -26.82
CA ASP A 24 15.88 -3.48 -25.64
C ASP A 24 15.85 -2.68 -24.34
N ILE A 25 16.56 -1.55 -24.27
CA ILE A 25 16.51 -0.64 -23.12
C ILE A 25 15.11 -0.05 -22.97
N ARG A 26 14.51 0.42 -24.06
CA ARG A 26 13.13 0.94 -24.04
C ARG A 26 12.13 -0.13 -23.66
N GLU A 27 12.24 -1.33 -24.20
CA GLU A 27 11.37 -2.45 -23.86
C GLU A 27 11.50 -2.83 -22.38
N ALA A 28 12.72 -2.87 -21.85
CA ALA A 28 12.95 -3.12 -20.43
C ALA A 28 12.40 -1.99 -19.54
N LEU A 29 12.54 -0.73 -19.95
CA LEU A 29 11.95 0.40 -19.25
C LEU A 29 10.42 0.35 -19.30
N ASP A 30 9.82 0.12 -20.46
CA ASP A 30 8.38 0.01 -20.62
C ASP A 30 7.83 -1.16 -19.80
N ARG A 31 8.50 -2.30 -19.85
CA ARG A 31 8.10 -3.48 -19.08
C ARG A 31 8.08 -3.24 -17.57
N ASN A 32 9.01 -2.43 -17.06
CA ASN A 32 9.18 -2.25 -15.62
C ASN A 32 8.60 -0.93 -15.08
N TYR A 33 8.46 0.11 -15.92
CA TYR A 33 8.12 1.47 -15.51
C TYR A 33 6.97 2.14 -16.31
N LYS A 34 6.42 1.50 -17.35
CA LYS A 34 5.36 2.10 -18.18
C LYS A 34 4.15 2.58 -17.39
N ALA A 35 3.76 1.83 -16.36
CA ALA A 35 2.64 2.22 -15.50
C ALA A 35 2.90 3.53 -14.75
N TYR A 36 4.15 3.79 -14.34
CA TYR A 36 4.53 5.06 -13.71
C TYR A 36 4.50 6.23 -14.69
N SER A 37 4.94 6.01 -15.94
CA SER A 37 4.82 7.01 -17.01
C SER A 37 3.36 7.33 -17.32
N GLU A 38 2.50 6.31 -17.41
CA GLU A 38 1.05 6.49 -17.63
C GLU A 38 0.39 7.28 -16.49
N ILE A 39 0.76 7.01 -15.23
CA ILE A 39 0.28 7.78 -14.07
C ILE A 39 0.66 9.26 -14.21
N GLN A 40 1.92 9.55 -14.53
CA GLN A 40 2.41 10.93 -14.72
C GLN A 40 1.68 11.63 -15.86
N GLU A 41 1.48 10.96 -17.00
CA GLU A 41 0.73 11.52 -18.13
C GLU A 41 -0.72 11.85 -17.74
N GLN A 42 -1.43 10.93 -17.09
CA GLN A 42 -2.81 11.18 -16.65
C GLN A 42 -2.91 12.38 -15.69
N LEU A 43 -1.93 12.55 -14.78
CA LEU A 43 -1.92 13.67 -13.84
C LEU A 43 -1.51 14.99 -14.48
N ASN A 44 -0.61 14.98 -15.47
CA ASN A 44 -0.28 16.16 -16.25
C ASN A 44 -1.47 16.66 -17.07
N HIS A 45 -2.29 15.74 -17.59
CA HIS A 45 -3.54 16.08 -18.28
C HIS A 45 -4.67 16.55 -17.35
N ALA A 46 -4.51 16.42 -16.03
CA ALA A 46 -5.47 16.86 -15.02
C ALA A 46 -5.24 18.29 -14.50
N ALA A 47 -4.35 19.07 -15.12
CA ALA A 47 -3.94 20.38 -14.63
C ALA A 47 -5.12 21.36 -14.41
N PRO A 48 -5.06 22.21 -13.36
CA PRO A 48 -6.16 23.11 -13.00
C PRO A 48 -6.30 24.30 -13.97
N PRO A 49 -7.49 24.94 -14.05
CA PRO A 49 -7.65 26.17 -14.81
C PRO A 49 -6.80 27.32 -14.21
N PRO A 50 -6.42 28.33 -15.01
CA PRO A 50 -5.67 29.50 -14.52
C PRO A 50 -6.46 30.25 -13.43
N PRO A 51 -5.78 30.97 -12.53
CA PRO A 51 -6.39 31.64 -11.39
C PRO A 51 -7.08 32.93 -11.83
N THR A 52 -8.19 32.82 -12.55
CA THR A 52 -9.09 33.94 -12.78
C THR A 52 -10.53 33.46 -12.88
N THR A 53 -11.36 34.14 -12.09
CA THR A 53 -12.82 34.28 -12.16
C THR A 53 -13.62 33.34 -11.26
N LYS A 54 -14.25 33.97 -10.27
CA LYS A 54 -15.32 33.44 -9.43
C LYS A 54 -16.54 33.15 -10.31
N GLU A 55 -16.61 31.98 -10.93
CA GLU A 55 -17.86 31.47 -11.48
C GLU A 55 -18.08 30.02 -11.04
N LYS A 56 -19.31 29.75 -10.61
CA LYS A 56 -19.80 28.43 -10.23
C LYS A 56 -19.81 27.53 -11.46
N ILE A 57 -18.69 26.89 -11.74
CA ILE A 57 -18.60 25.81 -12.71
C ILE A 57 -18.87 24.52 -11.93
N SER A 58 -19.77 23.67 -12.40
CA SER A 58 -19.95 22.30 -11.92
C SER A 58 -18.66 21.51 -12.15
N ILE A 59 -17.83 21.40 -11.11
CA ILE A 59 -16.44 20.87 -11.11
C ILE A 59 -16.40 19.34 -11.34
N GLU A 60 -17.55 18.67 -11.27
CA GLU A 60 -17.65 17.23 -11.04
C GLU A 60 -17.34 16.34 -12.26
N SER A 61 -17.39 16.82 -13.51
CA SER A 61 -17.39 15.91 -14.67
C SER A 61 -16.17 15.95 -15.60
N ILE A 62 -15.32 16.99 -15.54
CA ILE A 62 -14.24 17.18 -16.54
C ILE A 62 -12.84 16.90 -15.97
N VAL A 63 -12.64 17.06 -14.66
CA VAL A 63 -11.34 16.89 -13.98
C VAL A 63 -11.20 15.51 -13.31
N GLU A 64 -12.31 14.80 -13.07
CA GLU A 64 -12.28 13.53 -12.32
C GLU A 64 -11.62 12.39 -13.09
N ALA A 65 -11.90 12.22 -14.39
CA ALA A 65 -11.53 10.98 -15.09
C ALA A 65 -10.02 10.69 -15.13
N PRO A 66 -9.12 11.66 -15.39
CA PRO A 66 -7.67 11.39 -15.40
C PRO A 66 -7.10 11.13 -14.01
N VAL A 67 -7.51 11.90 -12.99
CA VAL A 67 -7.04 11.74 -11.60
C VAL A 67 -7.52 10.42 -11.01
N VAL A 68 -8.78 10.04 -11.29
CA VAL A 68 -9.35 8.75 -10.89
C VAL A 68 -8.52 7.60 -11.46
N ARG A 69 -8.21 7.65 -12.77
CA ARG A 69 -7.38 6.63 -13.42
C ARG A 69 -5.96 6.60 -12.86
N ALA A 70 -5.35 7.76 -12.64
CA ALA A 70 -4.00 7.84 -12.09
C ALA A 70 -3.92 7.22 -10.69
N LEU A 71 -4.87 7.53 -9.79
CA LEU A 71 -4.93 6.94 -8.46
C LEU A 71 -5.21 5.44 -8.50
N ASP A 72 -6.12 4.99 -9.35
CA ASP A 72 -6.41 3.56 -9.55
C ASP A 72 -5.17 2.79 -10.03
N LEU A 73 -4.43 3.34 -11.00
CA LEU A 73 -3.16 2.78 -11.48
C LEU A 73 -2.08 2.77 -10.38
N LEU A 74 -1.93 3.89 -9.66
CA LEU A 74 -0.96 4.02 -8.56
C LEU A 74 -1.18 2.94 -7.50
N ILE A 75 -2.42 2.78 -7.04
CA ILE A 75 -2.78 1.76 -6.05
C ILE A 75 -2.57 0.34 -6.60
N LYS A 76 -2.95 0.08 -7.86
CA LYS A 76 -2.77 -1.24 -8.49
C LYS A 76 -1.30 -1.62 -8.66
N GLU A 77 -0.44 -0.66 -9.01
CA GLU A 77 1.00 -0.88 -9.08
C GLU A 77 1.60 -1.12 -7.69
N ALA A 78 1.18 -0.37 -6.68
CA ALA A 78 1.61 -0.62 -5.29
C ALA A 78 1.26 -2.05 -4.83
N ILE A 79 0.04 -2.52 -5.13
CA ILE A 79 -0.39 -3.90 -4.83
C ILE A 79 0.43 -4.92 -5.61
N LYS A 80 0.70 -4.65 -6.89
CA LYS A 80 1.55 -5.51 -7.75
C LYS A 80 2.97 -5.64 -7.20
N ASP A 81 3.52 -4.54 -6.70
CA ASP A 81 4.86 -4.46 -6.11
C ASP A 81 4.88 -4.95 -4.65
N ARG A 82 3.73 -5.42 -4.12
CA ARG A 82 3.55 -5.92 -2.74
C ARG A 82 3.90 -4.87 -1.68
N ALA A 83 3.60 -3.61 -1.95
CA ALA A 83 3.75 -2.54 -0.97
C ALA A 83 2.77 -2.72 0.20
N SER A 84 3.23 -2.47 1.43
CA SER A 84 2.39 -2.43 2.64
C SER A 84 1.71 -1.07 2.79
N ASP A 85 2.40 0.01 2.41
CA ASP A 85 1.92 1.37 2.55
C ASP A 85 2.27 2.21 1.31
N ILE A 86 1.40 3.13 0.95
CA ILE A 86 1.63 4.20 -0.03
C ILE A 86 1.62 5.52 0.74
N HIS A 87 2.66 6.33 0.57
CA HIS A 87 2.77 7.67 1.15
C HIS A 87 2.70 8.69 0.02
N ILE A 88 1.84 9.69 0.16
CA ILE A 88 1.69 10.82 -0.76
C ILE A 88 1.92 12.10 0.04
N GLU A 89 3.05 12.75 -0.20
CA GLU A 89 3.58 13.82 0.64
C GLU A 89 3.84 15.07 -0.21
N PRO A 90 3.17 16.20 0.05
CA PRO A 90 3.55 17.46 -0.57
C PRO A 90 4.87 17.96 0.02
N GLU A 91 5.77 18.39 -0.86
CA GLU A 91 6.99 19.14 -0.53
C GLU A 91 6.86 20.56 -1.10
N GLU A 92 7.92 21.37 -1.02
CA GLU A 92 7.90 22.77 -1.46
C GLU A 92 7.59 22.95 -2.96
N ASP A 93 8.14 22.09 -3.81
CA ASP A 93 8.08 22.21 -5.28
C ASP A 93 7.38 21.05 -6.00
N ARG A 94 7.03 19.98 -5.26
CA ARG A 94 6.54 18.72 -5.84
C ARG A 94 5.69 17.92 -4.85
N VAL A 95 5.05 16.87 -5.36
CA VAL A 95 4.44 15.82 -4.52
C VAL A 95 5.29 14.56 -4.64
N GLN A 96 5.80 14.09 -3.52
CA GLN A 96 6.58 12.86 -3.44
C GLN A 96 5.63 11.69 -3.15
N VAL A 97 5.69 10.62 -3.95
CA VAL A 97 5.02 9.35 -3.63
C VAL A 97 6.07 8.31 -3.29
N ARG A 98 5.86 7.59 -2.19
CA ARG A 98 6.75 6.53 -1.71
C ARG A 98 5.97 5.27 -1.40
N TYR A 99 6.53 4.12 -1.75
CA TYR A 99 5.99 2.82 -1.35
C TYR A 99 6.82 2.25 -0.22
N ARG A 100 6.17 1.66 0.77
CA ARG A 100 6.83 0.79 1.73
C ARG A 100 6.79 -0.64 1.21
N ILE A 101 7.92 -1.21 0.86
CA ILE A 101 8.05 -2.60 0.38
C ILE A 101 8.99 -3.31 1.34
N ASP A 102 8.54 -4.43 1.91
CA ASP A 102 9.29 -5.22 2.90
C ASP A 102 9.86 -4.37 4.06
N GLY A 103 9.08 -3.36 4.49
CA GLY A 103 9.44 -2.45 5.58
C GLY A 103 10.28 -1.23 5.17
N VAL A 104 10.86 -1.22 3.97
CA VAL A 104 11.73 -0.17 3.45
C VAL A 104 10.94 0.82 2.59
N LEU A 105 11.20 2.12 2.75
CA LEU A 105 10.59 3.16 1.91
C LEU A 105 11.38 3.32 0.61
N HIS A 106 10.65 3.35 -0.51
CA HIS A 106 11.18 3.56 -1.84
C HIS A 106 10.56 4.82 -2.47
N ASP A 107 11.40 5.70 -2.99
CA ASP A 107 10.95 6.86 -3.77
C ASP A 107 10.47 6.40 -5.14
N THR A 108 9.15 6.28 -5.29
CA THR A 108 8.55 5.66 -6.48
C THR A 108 8.32 6.67 -7.59
N MET A 109 7.77 7.84 -7.27
CA MET A 109 7.53 8.89 -8.27
C MET A 109 7.54 10.28 -7.63
N SER A 110 7.83 11.28 -8.45
CA SER A 110 7.67 12.69 -8.13
C SER A 110 6.69 13.30 -9.12
N LEU A 111 5.72 14.04 -8.60
CA LEU A 111 4.60 14.61 -9.35
C LEU A 111 4.61 16.14 -9.22
N PRO A 112 4.10 16.88 -10.21
CA PRO A 112 4.00 18.34 -10.11
C PRO A 112 3.07 18.75 -8.96
N LEU A 113 3.37 19.86 -8.28
CA LEU A 113 2.55 20.35 -7.16
C LEU A 113 1.07 20.56 -7.54
N SER A 114 0.78 20.85 -8.82
CA SER A 114 -0.57 20.99 -9.35
C SER A 114 -1.44 19.73 -9.22
N SER A 115 -0.84 18.53 -9.12
CA SER A 115 -1.61 17.29 -8.92
C SER A 115 -2.00 17.05 -7.46
N HIS A 116 -1.45 17.80 -6.50
CA HIS A 116 -1.68 17.59 -5.06
C HIS A 116 -3.16 17.66 -4.68
N ALA A 117 -3.80 18.81 -4.89
CA ALA A 117 -5.18 19.03 -4.46
C ALA A 117 -6.18 18.07 -5.12
N PRO A 118 -6.10 17.78 -6.44
CA PRO A 118 -6.95 16.76 -7.05
C PRO A 118 -6.77 15.36 -6.46
N ILE A 119 -5.52 14.95 -6.17
CA ILE A 119 -5.23 13.64 -5.56
C ILE A 119 -5.85 13.54 -4.17
N VAL A 120 -5.60 14.52 -3.29
CA VAL A 120 -6.12 14.52 -1.92
C VAL A 120 -7.65 14.54 -1.91
N SER A 121 -8.27 15.40 -2.74
CA SER A 121 -9.73 15.46 -2.86
C SER A 121 -10.30 14.12 -3.30
N ARG A 122 -9.69 13.45 -4.29
CA ARG A 122 -10.19 12.17 -4.77
C ARG A 122 -10.01 11.06 -3.73
N LEU A 123 -8.90 11.03 -3.00
CA LEU A 123 -8.69 10.10 -1.89
C LEU A 123 -9.74 10.29 -0.80
N LYS A 124 -10.06 11.55 -0.45
CA LYS A 124 -11.10 11.87 0.52
C LYS A 124 -12.47 11.37 0.07
N ILE A 125 -12.83 11.57 -1.20
CA ILE A 125 -14.08 11.02 -1.76
C ILE A 125 -14.11 9.49 -1.66
N MET A 126 -13.04 8.82 -2.08
CA MET A 126 -12.97 7.34 -2.08
C MET A 126 -13.12 6.77 -0.67
N ALA A 127 -12.51 7.42 0.33
CA ALA A 127 -12.52 6.97 1.72
C ALA A 127 -13.66 7.57 2.57
N ASN A 128 -14.64 8.24 1.93
CA ASN A 128 -15.80 8.87 2.58
C ASN A 128 -15.42 9.91 3.66
N MET A 129 -14.37 10.68 3.41
CA MET A 129 -13.87 11.76 4.27
C MET A 129 -14.39 13.14 3.81
N ASN A 130 -14.39 14.12 4.72
CA ASN A 130 -14.80 15.48 4.41
C ASN A 130 -13.69 16.26 3.69
N ILE A 131 -13.94 16.61 2.43
CA ILE A 131 -13.00 17.35 1.56
C ILE A 131 -12.69 18.75 2.11
N ALA A 132 -13.69 19.42 2.68
CA ALA A 132 -13.56 20.79 3.20
C ALA A 132 -12.95 20.86 4.60
N ASP A 133 -12.79 19.72 5.29
CA ASP A 133 -12.19 19.65 6.61
C ASP A 133 -10.68 19.41 6.51
N HIS A 134 -9.93 20.19 7.28
CA HIS A 134 -8.46 20.20 7.31
C HIS A 134 -7.87 19.58 8.58
N ARG A 135 -8.72 19.03 9.46
CA ARG A 135 -8.27 18.24 10.61
C ARG A 135 -7.79 16.86 10.15
N PRO A 136 -6.99 16.14 10.97
CA PRO A 136 -6.67 14.74 10.70
C PRO A 136 -7.94 13.92 10.47
N GLN A 137 -7.94 13.08 9.44
CA GLN A 137 -9.07 12.25 9.07
C GLN A 137 -8.58 10.84 8.76
N ASP A 138 -9.40 9.86 9.16
CA ASP A 138 -9.23 8.46 8.83
C ASP A 138 -10.42 8.00 8.01
N GLY A 139 -10.16 7.16 7.02
CA GLY A 139 -11.17 6.57 6.18
C GLY A 139 -10.73 5.22 5.64
N GLN A 140 -11.64 4.55 4.94
CA GLN A 140 -11.34 3.26 4.33
C GLN A 140 -12.14 3.05 3.05
N PHE A 141 -11.57 2.29 2.12
CA PHE A 141 -12.28 1.86 0.91
C PHE A 141 -11.71 0.53 0.41
N SER A 142 -12.46 -0.17 -0.44
CA SER A 142 -12.02 -1.43 -1.05
C SER A 142 -11.75 -1.23 -2.54
N ILE A 143 -10.72 -1.90 -3.06
CA ILE A 143 -10.36 -1.90 -4.48
C ILE A 143 -10.14 -3.33 -4.98
N LYS A 144 -10.47 -3.58 -6.24
CA LYS A 144 -10.16 -4.84 -6.92
C LYS A 144 -8.91 -4.69 -7.77
N ALA A 145 -7.88 -5.46 -7.46
CA ALA A 145 -6.62 -5.52 -8.21
C ALA A 145 -6.29 -6.99 -8.54
N ARG A 146 -6.03 -7.29 -9.82
CA ARG A 146 -5.69 -8.65 -10.30
C ARG A 146 -6.66 -9.75 -9.85
N GLY A 147 -7.95 -9.43 -9.80
CA GLY A 147 -9.00 -10.37 -9.36
C GLY A 147 -9.07 -10.60 -7.84
N ARG A 148 -8.25 -9.91 -7.04
CA ARG A 148 -8.31 -9.91 -5.59
C ARG A 148 -8.87 -8.59 -5.07
N GLU A 149 -9.58 -8.66 -3.95
CA GLU A 149 -10.06 -7.47 -3.24
C GLU A 149 -9.05 -7.11 -2.14
N ALA A 150 -8.63 -5.85 -2.12
CA ALA A 150 -7.80 -5.28 -1.08
C ALA A 150 -8.58 -4.17 -0.38
N ASP A 151 -8.54 -4.17 0.94
CA ASP A 151 -9.08 -3.06 1.74
C ASP A 151 -7.94 -2.07 2.00
N ILE A 152 -8.23 -0.78 1.87
CA ILE A 152 -7.26 0.28 2.02
C ILE A 152 -7.73 1.18 3.15
N ARG A 153 -6.89 1.33 4.17
CA ARG A 153 -7.06 2.34 5.21
C ARG A 153 -6.30 3.59 4.81
N VAL A 154 -6.94 4.74 4.92
CA VAL A 154 -6.38 6.03 4.54
C VAL A 154 -6.36 6.92 5.77
N ALA A 155 -5.23 7.54 6.03
CA ALA A 155 -5.12 8.63 7.00
C ALA A 155 -4.60 9.88 6.29
N THR A 156 -5.19 11.03 6.56
CA THR A 156 -4.73 12.31 6.04
C THR A 156 -4.46 13.30 7.17
N ILE A 157 -3.43 14.13 7.00
CA ILE A 157 -3.07 15.16 7.97
C ILE A 157 -2.40 16.35 7.28
N TYR A 158 -2.73 17.55 7.72
CA TYR A 158 -2.13 18.78 7.21
C TYR A 158 -0.69 18.97 7.71
N THR A 159 0.20 19.29 6.78
CA THR A 159 1.60 19.66 7.01
C THR A 159 1.85 21.10 6.52
N THR A 160 3.09 21.59 6.67
CA THR A 160 3.48 22.93 6.22
C THR A 160 3.27 23.16 4.72
N TYR A 161 3.41 22.11 3.90
CA TYR A 161 3.30 22.20 2.43
C TYR A 161 1.95 21.74 1.87
N GLY A 162 1.07 21.24 2.73
CA GLY A 162 -0.24 20.74 2.34
C GLY A 162 -0.62 19.45 3.08
N GLU A 163 -1.75 18.88 2.72
CA GLU A 163 -2.23 17.63 3.32
C GLU A 163 -1.46 16.42 2.78
N MET A 164 -0.79 15.69 3.66
CA MET A 164 -0.20 14.40 3.33
C MET A 164 -1.23 13.28 3.53
N ALA A 165 -1.09 12.20 2.76
CA ALA A 165 -1.92 11.01 2.87
C ALA A 165 -1.06 9.75 3.01
N SER A 166 -1.46 8.86 3.90
CA SER A 166 -0.88 7.52 4.06
C SER A 166 -1.97 6.49 3.82
N LEU A 167 -1.74 5.56 2.90
CA LEU A 167 -2.65 4.49 2.57
C LEU A 167 -2.01 3.16 2.97
N ARG A 168 -2.63 2.42 3.89
CA ARG A 168 -2.22 1.06 4.23
C ARG A 168 -3.02 0.05 3.43
N ILE A 169 -2.33 -0.83 2.72
CA ILE A 169 -2.93 -1.89 1.91
C ILE A 169 -3.09 -3.14 2.78
N LEU A 170 -4.34 -3.61 2.92
CA LEU A 170 -4.69 -4.83 3.63
C LEU A 170 -5.13 -5.88 2.60
N ASP A 171 -4.22 -6.77 2.23
CA ASP A 171 -4.51 -7.90 1.35
C ASP A 171 -5.21 -9.01 2.14
N LYS A 172 -6.48 -9.29 1.84
CA LYS A 172 -7.29 -10.31 2.51
C LYS A 172 -6.74 -11.73 2.35
N SER A 173 -5.87 -11.97 1.37
CA SER A 173 -5.31 -13.32 1.13
C SER A 173 -4.39 -13.78 2.27
N PHE A 174 -3.77 -12.87 3.02
CA PHE A 174 -2.93 -13.25 4.17
C PHE A 174 -3.73 -13.91 5.30
N ALA A 175 -5.03 -13.59 5.44
CA ALA A 175 -5.89 -14.22 6.43
C ALA A 175 -6.21 -15.68 6.13
N ALA A 176 -6.03 -16.12 4.89
CA ALA A 176 -6.30 -17.49 4.45
C ALA A 176 -5.06 -18.40 4.51
N LEU A 177 -3.90 -17.86 4.89
CA LEU A 177 -2.68 -18.66 4.97
C LEU A 177 -2.79 -19.74 6.05
N THR A 178 -2.37 -20.94 5.67
CA THR A 178 -2.20 -22.08 6.57
C THR A 178 -0.78 -22.08 7.15
N LEU A 179 -0.57 -22.76 8.28
CA LEU A 179 0.75 -22.87 8.91
C LEU A 179 1.82 -23.46 7.95
N ASN A 180 1.42 -24.37 7.05
CA ASN A 180 2.30 -24.98 6.06
C ASN A 180 2.83 -23.98 5.03
N GLU A 181 2.12 -22.88 4.79
CA GLU A 181 2.48 -21.87 3.78
C GLU A 181 3.38 -20.76 4.37
N LEU A 182 3.59 -20.75 5.69
CA LEU A 182 4.39 -19.72 6.37
C LEU A 182 5.91 -19.93 6.29
N GLY A 183 6.36 -21.05 5.71
CA GLY A 183 7.79 -21.33 5.54
C GLY A 183 8.49 -21.90 6.77
N PHE A 184 7.75 -22.54 7.69
CA PHE A 184 8.38 -23.30 8.77
C PHE A 184 9.23 -24.45 8.20
N LEU A 185 10.40 -24.68 8.81
CA LEU A 185 11.10 -25.96 8.64
C LEU A 185 10.21 -27.09 9.18
N PRO A 186 10.18 -28.28 8.56
CA PRO A 186 9.28 -29.36 8.96
C PRO A 186 9.35 -29.71 10.46
N SER A 187 10.56 -29.72 11.04
CA SER A 187 10.76 -29.96 12.48
C SER A 187 10.13 -28.88 13.36
N ASN A 188 10.25 -27.61 12.94
CA ASN A 188 9.73 -26.47 13.69
C ASN A 188 8.21 -26.40 13.60
N LEU A 189 7.65 -26.73 12.44
CA LEU A 189 6.21 -26.81 12.26
C LEU A 189 5.60 -27.85 13.21
N LEU A 190 6.18 -29.05 13.27
CA LEU A 190 5.70 -30.12 14.17
C LEU A 190 5.75 -29.70 15.64
N GLN A 191 6.84 -29.04 16.07
CA GLN A 191 6.94 -28.50 17.43
C GLN A 191 5.91 -27.40 17.68
N TYR A 192 5.70 -26.50 16.71
CA TYR A 192 4.74 -25.41 16.82
C TYR A 192 3.30 -25.92 16.88
N GLU A 193 2.92 -26.87 16.03
CA GLU A 193 1.61 -27.53 16.07
C GLU A 193 1.37 -28.28 17.38
N TYR A 194 2.41 -28.92 17.94
CA TYR A 194 2.34 -29.56 19.25
C TYR A 194 2.06 -28.54 20.37
N MET A 195 2.76 -27.40 20.36
CA MET A 195 2.51 -26.30 21.30
C MET A 195 1.10 -25.73 21.15
N LEU A 196 0.62 -25.53 19.92
CA LEU A 196 -0.73 -25.01 19.64
C LEU A 196 -1.85 -25.92 20.15
N LYS A 197 -1.64 -27.23 20.13
CA LYS A 197 -2.62 -28.24 20.60
C LYS A 197 -2.56 -28.47 22.12
N SER A 198 -1.67 -27.79 22.83
CA SER A 198 -1.57 -27.92 24.28
C SER A 198 -2.82 -27.35 24.97
N PRO A 199 -3.38 -28.02 25.99
CA PRO A 199 -4.66 -27.62 26.60
C PRO A 199 -4.59 -26.29 27.35
N PHE A 200 -3.40 -25.89 27.79
CA PHE A 200 -3.12 -24.61 28.41
C PHE A 200 -1.65 -24.24 28.18
N GLY A 201 -1.36 -22.96 28.17
CA GLY A 201 -0.03 -22.44 27.94
C GLY A 201 -0.08 -21.06 27.30
N MET A 202 1.10 -20.47 27.09
CA MET A 202 1.25 -19.18 26.43
C MET A 202 2.29 -19.33 25.32
N ILE A 203 1.91 -18.93 24.10
CA ILE A 203 2.83 -18.82 22.96
C ILE A 203 3.03 -17.33 22.70
N LEU A 204 4.28 -16.86 22.79
CA LEU A 204 4.64 -15.48 22.53
C LEU A 204 5.36 -15.37 21.18
N LEU A 205 4.79 -14.59 20.27
CA LEU A 205 5.42 -14.23 19.00
C LEU A 205 6.05 -12.85 19.12
N SER A 206 7.36 -12.78 18.89
CA SER A 206 8.15 -11.54 18.97
C SER A 206 8.90 -11.29 17.66
N GLY A 207 9.15 -10.02 17.37
CA GLY A 207 9.81 -9.56 16.14
C GLY A 207 9.42 -8.11 15.83
N PRO A 208 10.18 -7.40 14.98
CA PRO A 208 9.89 -6.03 14.60
C PRO A 208 8.58 -5.90 13.81
N THR A 209 8.09 -4.67 13.61
CA THR A 209 6.94 -4.40 12.73
C THR A 209 7.18 -5.01 11.34
N GLY A 210 6.15 -5.63 10.76
CA GLY A 210 6.25 -6.28 9.44
C GLY A 210 6.89 -7.68 9.44
N SER A 211 7.34 -8.22 10.57
CA SER A 211 7.98 -9.55 10.63
C SER A 211 7.02 -10.75 10.52
N GLY A 212 5.76 -10.54 10.13
CA GLY A 212 4.76 -11.61 9.97
C GLY A 212 4.08 -12.12 11.24
N LYS A 213 4.24 -11.47 12.41
CA LYS A 213 3.63 -11.93 13.69
C LYS A 213 2.11 -12.13 13.59
N THR A 214 1.39 -11.12 13.10
CA THR A 214 -0.07 -11.18 12.94
C THR A 214 -0.45 -12.29 11.97
N THR A 215 0.27 -12.44 10.85
CA THR A 215 0.07 -13.52 9.89
C THR A 215 0.26 -14.90 10.53
N THR A 216 1.30 -15.09 11.34
CA THR A 216 1.54 -16.34 12.07
C THR A 216 0.44 -16.62 13.10
N LEU A 217 0.01 -15.61 13.86
CA LEU A 217 -1.12 -15.73 14.80
C LEU A 217 -2.41 -16.13 14.07
N TYR A 218 -2.71 -15.47 12.95
CA TYR A 218 -3.91 -15.71 12.17
C TYR A 218 -3.94 -17.11 11.58
N ALA A 219 -2.82 -17.58 11.01
CA ALA A 219 -2.68 -18.96 10.55
C ALA A 219 -2.79 -19.99 11.69
N SER A 220 -2.30 -19.63 12.89
CA SER A 220 -2.40 -20.47 14.09
C SER A 220 -3.86 -20.62 14.53
N VAL A 221 -4.59 -19.51 14.59
CA VAL A 221 -6.01 -19.48 14.93
C VAL A 221 -6.84 -20.26 13.91
N ASN A 222 -6.56 -20.12 12.61
CA ASN A 222 -7.19 -20.92 11.55
C ASN A 222 -6.91 -22.43 11.66
N HIS A 223 -5.77 -22.83 12.25
CA HIS A 223 -5.42 -24.23 12.42
C HIS A 223 -6.16 -24.87 13.61
N LEU A 224 -6.64 -24.07 14.57
CA LEU A 224 -7.36 -24.58 15.73
C LEU A 224 -8.78 -24.98 15.37
N ASP A 225 -9.24 -26.09 15.97
CA ASP A 225 -10.62 -26.55 15.80
C ASP A 225 -11.59 -25.67 16.60
N CYS A 226 -12.22 -24.72 15.90
CA CYS A 226 -13.23 -23.81 16.44
C CYS A 226 -14.57 -24.48 16.78
N LYS A 227 -14.81 -25.74 16.38
CA LYS A 227 -15.98 -26.52 16.83
C LYS A 227 -15.73 -27.16 18.19
N ALA A 228 -14.49 -27.59 18.43
CA ALA A 228 -14.09 -28.19 19.69
C ALA A 228 -13.78 -27.15 20.78
N ASN A 229 -13.35 -25.93 20.39
CA ASN A 229 -12.87 -24.90 21.31
C ASN A 229 -13.57 -23.56 21.06
N LYS A 230 -13.92 -22.86 22.15
CA LYS A 230 -14.37 -21.46 22.07
C LYS A 230 -13.15 -20.54 21.96
N ILE A 231 -12.88 -20.05 20.75
CA ILE A 231 -11.77 -19.13 20.47
C ILE A 231 -12.26 -17.68 20.57
N ILE A 232 -11.49 -16.84 21.27
CA ILE A 232 -11.72 -15.41 21.43
C ILE A 232 -10.40 -14.68 21.18
N THR A 233 -10.43 -13.61 20.38
CA THR A 233 -9.28 -12.71 20.18
C THR A 233 -9.62 -11.31 20.67
N VAL A 234 -8.59 -10.55 21.08
CA VAL A 234 -8.68 -9.13 21.40
C VAL A 234 -7.64 -8.41 20.56
N GLU A 235 -8.07 -7.48 19.71
CA GLU A 235 -7.24 -6.89 18.66
C GLU A 235 -7.44 -5.37 18.57
N ASP A 236 -6.40 -4.65 18.17
CA ASP A 236 -6.46 -3.19 18.00
C ASP A 236 -5.72 -2.77 16.72
N PRO A 237 -6.42 -2.66 15.57
CA PRO A 237 -7.79 -3.14 15.29
C PRO A 237 -7.80 -4.58 14.76
N VAL A 238 -9.01 -5.16 14.63
CA VAL A 238 -9.20 -6.41 13.87
C VAL A 238 -8.81 -6.19 12.40
N GLU A 239 -7.80 -6.92 11.93
CA GLU A 239 -7.29 -6.79 10.55
C GLU A 239 -8.13 -7.59 9.56
N TYR A 240 -8.50 -8.82 9.91
CA TYR A 240 -9.38 -9.66 9.09
C TYR A 240 -10.39 -10.42 9.94
N ARG A 241 -11.56 -10.68 9.34
CA ARG A 241 -12.66 -11.37 10.01
C ARG A 241 -12.60 -12.87 9.78
N PHE A 242 -12.55 -13.62 10.87
CA PHE A 242 -12.67 -15.06 10.85
C PHE A 242 -14.13 -15.48 10.96
N LYS A 243 -14.47 -16.57 10.26
CA LYS A 243 -15.75 -17.23 10.45
C LYS A 243 -15.69 -18.04 11.75
N ASP A 244 -16.76 -18.01 12.54
CA ASP A 244 -16.94 -18.83 13.74
C ASP A 244 -15.94 -18.54 14.89
N ILE A 245 -15.27 -17.38 14.88
CA ILE A 245 -14.38 -16.90 15.95
C ILE A 245 -14.89 -15.54 16.46
N ASN A 246 -14.88 -15.35 17.78
CA ASN A 246 -15.29 -14.08 18.39
C ASN A 246 -14.07 -13.15 18.49
N GLN A 247 -14.04 -12.09 17.69
CA GLN A 247 -12.97 -11.10 17.71
C GLN A 247 -13.49 -9.81 18.36
N ILE A 248 -12.77 -9.33 19.37
CA ILE A 248 -13.08 -8.12 20.16
C ILE A 248 -12.11 -7.02 19.76
#